data_AF-A0A3M0WD76-F1
#
_entry.id   AF-A0A3M0WD76-F1
#
_cell.length_a   1.000
_cell.length_b   1.000
_cell.length_c   1.000
_cell.angle_alpha   90.00
_cell.angle_beta   90.00
_cell.angle_gamma   90.00
#
_symmetry.space_group_name_H-M   'P 1'
#
loop_
_entity.id
_entity.type
_entity.pdbx_description
1 polymer ?
#
loop_
_entity_poly.entity_id
_entity_poly.type
_entity_poly.pdbx_seq_one_letter_code
_entity_poly.pdbx_strand_id
1 'polypeptide(L)'
;MKFERLIKKILTESDNNIWKNGVWKGETWEDGRWIDGVWKDGIWKNGSWLKGIWEKGTWENGVWKDGIWKNGYWKDGFWRNGTWENGTWEKGEWIDGKWLNGVWKNGEWYKGVWYNGTWENGKWDSGSWQKGTWENGIWKSGTWNDGKWKKGVWKDGTWKAGTWENGTWEYGTWNGGTWKKGNWKKGWIYDPKRLGAFDKKWEWNDDWVLSPVNPAIYFTPFKK
;
A
#
# COMPACT_ATOMS: atom_id res chain seq x y z
N MET A 1 2.10 -6.63 -48.18
CA MET A 1 3.08 -6.95 -47.12
C MET A 1 2.32 -7.42 -45.89
N LYS A 2 2.19 -8.74 -45.71
CA LYS A 2 1.63 -9.35 -44.50
C LYS A 2 2.79 -9.50 -43.51
N PHE A 3 2.73 -8.86 -42.36
CA PHE A 3 3.62 -9.17 -41.25
C PHE A 3 3.06 -10.39 -40.51
N GLU A 4 3.65 -11.55 -40.75
CA GLU A 4 3.46 -12.73 -39.91
C GLU A 4 4.06 -12.45 -38.53
N ARG A 5 3.19 -12.36 -37.51
CA ARG A 5 3.61 -12.14 -36.13
C ARG A 5 3.92 -13.50 -35.51
N LEU A 6 5.19 -13.69 -35.17
CA LEU A 6 5.76 -14.90 -34.54
C LEU A 6 4.93 -15.31 -33.30
N ILE A 7 4.07 -16.32 -33.44
CA ILE A 7 3.48 -17.05 -32.32
C ILE A 7 4.43 -18.21 -32.03
N LYS A 8 5.32 -18.09 -31.03
CA LYS A 8 5.98 -19.28 -30.47
C LYS A 8 4.99 -20.00 -29.57
N LYS A 9 4.06 -20.71 -30.20
CA LYS A 9 3.15 -21.68 -29.56
C LYS A 9 4.01 -22.90 -29.22
N ILE A 10 4.51 -23.00 -27.99
CA ILE A 10 4.93 -24.31 -27.48
C ILE A 10 3.62 -25.03 -27.14
N LEU A 11 3.19 -25.89 -28.06
CA LEU A 11 1.99 -26.72 -27.94
C LEU A 11 2.20 -27.78 -26.86
N THR A 12 1.23 -27.93 -25.95
CA THR A 12 0.73 -29.27 -25.57
C THR A 12 -0.78 -29.19 -25.40
N GLU A 13 -1.43 -30.07 -26.14
CA GLU A 13 -2.82 -30.52 -26.26
C GLU A 13 -3.83 -30.22 -25.12
N SER A 14 -5.09 -30.15 -25.53
CA SER A 14 -6.32 -29.83 -24.79
C SER A 14 -6.36 -30.33 -23.35
N ASP A 15 -6.38 -29.39 -22.39
CA ASP A 15 -7.26 -29.41 -21.19
C ASP A 15 -6.90 -28.39 -20.11
N ASN A 16 -5.83 -27.61 -20.27
CA ASN A 16 -5.50 -26.65 -19.23
C ASN A 16 -5.07 -25.33 -19.88
N ASN A 17 -5.88 -24.26 -19.72
CA ASN A 17 -5.55 -22.87 -20.09
C ASN A 17 -4.29 -22.39 -19.33
N ILE A 18 -3.16 -23.06 -19.50
CA ILE A 18 -1.91 -22.82 -18.79
C ILE A 18 -0.89 -22.32 -19.79
N TRP A 19 -0.42 -21.11 -19.56
CA TRP A 19 0.73 -20.56 -20.27
C TRP A 19 1.98 -20.71 -19.42
N LYS A 20 3.11 -21.12 -20.03
CA LYS A 20 4.40 -21.26 -19.35
C LYS A 20 5.50 -20.56 -20.14
N ASN A 21 6.16 -19.57 -19.54
CA ASN A 21 7.27 -18.81 -20.12
C ASN A 21 6.95 -18.09 -21.45
N GLY A 22 7.89 -17.29 -21.96
CA GLY A 22 7.75 -16.62 -23.24
C GLY A 22 7.09 -15.25 -23.13
N VAL A 23 6.70 -14.67 -24.27
CA VAL A 23 6.14 -13.31 -24.33
C VAL A 23 4.76 -13.35 -24.94
N TRP A 24 3.77 -12.85 -24.22
CA TRP A 24 2.45 -12.62 -24.78
C TRP A 24 2.28 -11.15 -25.15
N LYS A 25 1.69 -10.94 -26.31
CA LYS A 25 1.19 -9.66 -26.80
C LYS A 25 -0.08 -9.95 -27.59
N GLY A 26 -1.23 -9.85 -26.97
CA GLY A 26 -2.54 -10.02 -27.60
C GLY A 26 -3.52 -9.00 -27.02
N GLU A 27 -4.81 -9.25 -27.20
CA GLU A 27 -5.83 -8.30 -26.76
C GLU A 27 -6.48 -8.72 -25.44
N THR A 28 -7.08 -9.91 -25.35
CA THR A 28 -7.73 -10.39 -24.12
C THR A 28 -7.39 -11.86 -23.85
N TRP A 29 -7.20 -12.20 -22.58
CA TRP A 29 -7.17 -13.57 -22.07
C TRP A 29 -8.17 -13.70 -20.94
N GLU A 30 -9.01 -14.73 -21.02
CA GLU A 30 -10.04 -15.02 -20.03
C GLU A 30 -9.79 -16.41 -19.47
N ASP A 31 -9.73 -16.51 -18.15
CA ASP A 31 -9.53 -17.75 -17.39
C ASP A 31 -8.24 -18.52 -17.74
N GLY A 32 -7.53 -18.99 -16.71
CA GLY A 32 -6.33 -19.77 -16.93
C GLY A 32 -5.26 -19.54 -15.90
N ARG A 33 -4.07 -20.07 -16.18
CA ARG A 33 -2.91 -19.99 -15.31
C ARG A 33 -1.68 -19.60 -16.10
N TRP A 34 -1.12 -18.45 -15.77
CA TRP A 34 0.18 -18.05 -16.28
C TRP A 34 1.29 -18.49 -15.31
N ILE A 35 2.37 -19.05 -15.84
CA ILE A 35 3.55 -19.46 -15.07
C ILE A 35 4.79 -18.91 -15.76
N ASP A 36 5.29 -17.79 -15.23
CA ASP A 36 6.52 -17.12 -15.69
C ASP A 36 6.50 -16.67 -17.17
N GLY A 37 7.39 -15.76 -17.54
CA GLY A 37 7.39 -15.07 -18.84
C GLY A 37 6.95 -13.61 -18.73
N VAL A 38 6.67 -12.98 -19.88
CA VAL A 38 6.36 -11.56 -19.98
C VAL A 38 5.04 -11.33 -20.69
N TRP A 39 4.14 -10.61 -20.03
CA TRP A 39 2.92 -10.10 -20.63
C TRP A 39 3.09 -8.63 -20.97
N LYS A 40 2.67 -8.22 -22.17
CA LYS A 40 2.80 -6.84 -22.64
C LYS A 40 1.47 -6.35 -23.24
N ASP A 41 0.90 -5.33 -22.62
CA ASP A 41 -0.40 -4.71 -22.95
C ASP A 41 -1.58 -5.70 -22.91
N GLY A 42 -2.81 -5.31 -23.25
CA GLY A 42 -3.98 -6.21 -23.27
C GLY A 42 -4.70 -6.37 -21.93
N ILE A 43 -5.72 -7.23 -21.90
CA ILE A 43 -6.63 -7.44 -20.78
C ILE A 43 -6.56 -8.90 -20.32
N TRP A 44 -6.40 -9.12 -19.02
CA TRP A 44 -6.56 -10.43 -18.41
C TRP A 44 -7.77 -10.43 -17.49
N LYS A 45 -8.64 -11.42 -17.61
CA LYS A 45 -9.82 -11.59 -16.76
C LYS A 45 -9.78 -12.92 -16.01
N ASN A 46 -10.01 -12.87 -14.70
CA ASN A 46 -10.04 -14.03 -13.80
C ASN A 46 -8.73 -14.84 -13.79
N GLY A 47 -8.74 -16.12 -13.44
CA GLY A 47 -7.54 -16.97 -13.51
C GLY A 47 -6.44 -16.67 -12.47
N SER A 48 -5.23 -17.16 -12.75
CA SER A 48 -4.08 -17.08 -11.85
C SER A 48 -2.78 -16.77 -12.56
N TRP A 49 -1.93 -15.97 -11.94
CA TRP A 49 -0.59 -15.64 -12.41
C TRP A 49 0.44 -16.03 -11.36
N LEU A 50 1.47 -16.77 -11.78
CA LEU A 50 2.56 -17.23 -10.93
C LEU A 50 3.90 -16.84 -11.53
N LYS A 51 4.54 -15.82 -10.95
CA LYS A 51 5.84 -15.25 -11.39
C LYS A 51 5.83 -14.71 -12.83
N GLY A 52 6.88 -13.99 -13.20
CA GLY A 52 7.01 -13.34 -14.49
C GLY A 52 6.84 -11.83 -14.39
N ILE A 53 6.74 -11.17 -15.53
CA ILE A 53 6.66 -9.71 -15.65
C ILE A 53 5.40 -9.33 -16.43
N TRP A 54 4.62 -8.42 -15.88
CA TRP A 54 3.53 -7.76 -16.59
C TRP A 54 3.89 -6.32 -16.90
N GLU A 55 3.81 -5.92 -18.16
CA GLU A 55 4.13 -4.57 -18.63
C GLU A 55 2.90 -3.95 -19.30
N LYS A 56 2.23 -3.04 -18.59
CA LYS A 56 0.99 -2.37 -19.02
C LYS A 56 -0.18 -3.33 -19.30
N GLY A 57 -1.36 -2.77 -19.51
CA GLY A 57 -2.60 -3.51 -19.71
C GLY A 57 -3.49 -3.48 -18.47
N THR A 58 -4.54 -4.29 -18.50
CA THR A 58 -5.57 -4.36 -17.47
C THR A 58 -5.71 -5.77 -16.92
N TRP A 59 -5.77 -5.91 -15.60
CA TRP A 59 -6.13 -7.14 -14.91
C TRP A 59 -7.47 -6.97 -14.21
N GLU A 60 -8.43 -7.85 -14.48
CA GLU A 60 -9.78 -7.83 -13.90
C GLU A 60 -10.07 -9.15 -13.17
N ASN A 61 -10.04 -9.13 -11.83
CA ASN A 61 -10.19 -10.32 -10.97
C ASN A 61 -9.14 -11.42 -11.17
N GLY A 62 -9.04 -12.34 -10.20
CA GLY A 62 -8.11 -13.47 -10.25
C GLY A 62 -7.06 -13.40 -9.14
N VAL A 63 -6.04 -14.25 -9.23
CA VAL A 63 -4.99 -14.37 -8.21
C VAL A 63 -3.61 -14.19 -8.82
N TRP A 64 -2.88 -13.19 -8.35
CA TRP A 64 -1.48 -12.98 -8.67
C TRP A 64 -0.58 -13.44 -7.53
N LYS A 65 0.45 -14.21 -7.84
CA LYS A 65 1.46 -14.66 -6.87
C LYS A 65 2.87 -14.49 -7.42
N ASP A 66 3.68 -13.69 -6.71
CA ASP A 66 5.07 -13.35 -7.06
C ASP A 66 5.21 -12.69 -8.45
N GLY A 67 6.41 -12.19 -8.78
CA GLY A 67 6.68 -11.52 -10.07
C GLY A 67 6.64 -10.00 -9.98
N ILE A 68 6.66 -9.34 -11.13
CA ILE A 68 6.79 -7.88 -11.25
C ILE A 68 5.67 -7.34 -12.14
N TRP A 69 4.91 -6.38 -11.64
CA TRP A 69 3.97 -5.60 -12.41
C TRP A 69 4.53 -4.22 -12.69
N LYS A 70 4.48 -3.76 -13.94
CA LYS A 70 5.05 -2.49 -14.39
C LYS A 70 4.02 -1.69 -15.18
N ASN A 71 3.43 -0.68 -14.56
CA ASN A 71 2.33 0.11 -15.11
C ASN A 71 1.09 -0.73 -15.46
N GLY A 72 -0.04 -0.06 -15.68
CA GLY A 72 -1.30 -0.69 -16.03
C GLY A 72 -2.38 -0.46 -14.98
N TYR A 73 -3.48 -1.16 -15.13
CA TYR A 73 -4.65 -1.04 -14.29
C TYR A 73 -5.04 -2.39 -13.71
N TRP A 74 -5.19 -2.47 -12.39
CA TRP A 74 -5.68 -3.64 -11.70
C TRP A 74 -7.05 -3.34 -11.11
N LYS A 75 -8.02 -4.23 -11.33
CA LYS A 75 -9.38 -4.12 -10.82
C LYS A 75 -9.81 -5.42 -10.17
N ASP A 76 -9.98 -5.39 -8.84
CA ASP A 76 -10.41 -6.53 -8.02
C ASP A 76 -9.48 -7.76 -8.10
N GLY A 77 -9.63 -8.73 -7.18
CA GLY A 77 -8.80 -9.93 -7.09
C GLY A 77 -7.77 -9.89 -5.97
N PHE A 78 -6.84 -10.85 -5.98
CA PHE A 78 -5.89 -11.09 -4.89
C PHE A 78 -4.45 -11.04 -5.39
N TRP A 79 -3.62 -10.25 -4.73
CA TRP A 79 -2.18 -10.20 -4.96
C TRP A 79 -1.43 -10.74 -3.75
N ARG A 80 -0.46 -11.63 -3.98
CA ARG A 80 0.36 -12.25 -2.93
C ARG A 80 1.84 -12.19 -3.29
N ASN A 81 2.62 -11.40 -2.54
CA ASN A 81 4.05 -11.14 -2.80
C ASN A 81 4.34 -10.54 -4.19
N GLY A 82 5.60 -10.20 -4.44
CA GLY A 82 6.04 -9.62 -5.72
C GLY A 82 6.23 -8.12 -5.61
N THR A 83 6.42 -7.47 -6.77
CA THR A 83 6.70 -6.04 -6.85
C THR A 83 5.77 -5.37 -7.84
N TRP A 84 5.13 -4.28 -7.41
CA TRP A 84 4.36 -3.38 -8.26
C TRP A 84 5.14 -2.09 -8.50
N GLU A 85 5.29 -1.70 -9.75
CA GLU A 85 6.04 -0.52 -10.20
C GLU A 85 5.14 0.38 -11.06
N ASN A 86 4.55 1.40 -10.45
CA ASN A 86 3.59 2.32 -11.06
C ASN A 86 2.30 1.65 -11.59
N GLY A 87 1.33 2.47 -11.95
CA GLY A 87 0.00 2.04 -12.38
C GLY A 87 -1.07 2.36 -11.34
N THR A 88 -2.28 1.87 -11.59
CA THR A 88 -3.42 2.09 -10.72
C THR A 88 -4.01 0.76 -10.28
N TRP A 89 -4.23 0.63 -8.98
CA TRP A 89 -4.94 -0.48 -8.37
C TRP A 89 -6.28 0.00 -7.85
N GLU A 90 -7.36 -0.69 -8.20
CA GLU A 90 -8.71 -0.41 -7.74
C GLU A 90 -9.35 -1.66 -7.14
N LYS A 91 -9.59 -1.64 -5.82
CA LYS A 91 -10.20 -2.72 -5.02
C LYS A 91 -9.44 -4.06 -5.07
N GLY A 92 -9.89 -5.03 -4.29
CA GLY A 92 -9.20 -6.31 -4.10
C GLY A 92 -8.29 -6.31 -2.87
N GLU A 93 -7.51 -7.38 -2.74
CA GLU A 93 -6.67 -7.65 -1.58
C GLU A 93 -5.20 -7.78 -1.98
N TRP A 94 -4.32 -7.13 -1.24
CA TRP A 94 -2.88 -7.27 -1.36
C TRP A 94 -2.30 -7.87 -0.08
N ILE A 95 -1.51 -8.93 -0.22
CA ILE A 95 -0.88 -9.63 0.89
C ILE A 95 0.63 -9.72 0.63
N ASP A 96 1.39 -8.91 1.35
CA ASP A 96 2.84 -8.83 1.30
C ASP A 96 3.44 -8.49 -0.09
N GLY A 97 4.71 -8.13 -0.13
CA GLY A 97 5.41 -7.64 -1.33
C GLY A 97 5.75 -6.15 -1.26
N LYS A 98 6.10 -5.59 -2.42
CA LYS A 98 6.59 -4.22 -2.54
C LYS A 98 5.74 -3.43 -3.52
N TRP A 99 5.31 -2.25 -3.11
CA TRP A 99 4.67 -1.26 -3.98
C TRP A 99 5.59 -0.07 -4.18
N LEU A 100 5.90 0.27 -5.43
CA LEU A 100 6.83 1.31 -5.83
C LEU A 100 6.09 2.31 -6.74
N ASN A 101 5.57 3.40 -6.16
CA ASN A 101 4.74 4.41 -6.82
C ASN A 101 3.44 3.88 -7.43
N GLY A 102 2.57 4.81 -7.86
CA GLY A 102 1.27 4.50 -8.45
C GLY A 102 0.13 5.03 -7.57
N VAL A 103 -1.09 4.64 -7.92
CA VAL A 103 -2.31 5.03 -7.20
C VAL A 103 -3.05 3.78 -6.75
N TRP A 104 -3.39 3.72 -5.48
CA TRP A 104 -4.24 2.68 -4.90
C TRP A 104 -5.60 3.27 -4.53
N LYS A 105 -6.69 2.63 -4.95
CA LYS A 105 -8.06 3.11 -4.75
C LYS A 105 -8.93 2.02 -4.13
N ASN A 106 -9.33 2.18 -2.88
CA ASN A 106 -10.07 1.17 -2.11
C ASN A 106 -9.36 -0.20 -2.04
N GLY A 107 -9.98 -1.18 -1.39
CA GLY A 107 -9.38 -2.50 -1.18
C GLY A 107 -8.63 -2.60 0.14
N GLU A 108 -7.98 -3.75 0.34
CA GLU A 108 -7.37 -4.11 1.61
C GLU A 108 -5.91 -4.52 1.41
N TRP A 109 -5.03 -3.99 2.24
CA TRP A 109 -3.60 -4.26 2.21
C TRP A 109 -3.16 -4.89 3.52
N TYR A 110 -2.44 -6.01 3.42
CA TYR A 110 -1.98 -6.81 4.54
C TYR A 110 -0.48 -7.02 4.45
N LYS A 111 0.30 -6.36 5.31
CA LYS A 111 1.78 -6.44 5.37
C LYS A 111 2.48 -6.04 4.06
N GLY A 112 3.80 -6.04 4.06
CA GLY A 112 4.62 -5.62 2.92
C GLY A 112 5.08 -4.16 3.05
N VAL A 113 5.63 -3.62 1.97
CA VAL A 113 6.27 -2.30 1.97
C VAL A 113 5.77 -1.44 0.84
N TRP A 114 5.29 -0.25 1.19
CA TRP A 114 4.88 0.79 0.26
C TRP A 114 5.94 1.89 0.18
N TYR A 115 6.37 2.21 -1.03
CA TYR A 115 7.31 3.29 -1.32
C TYR A 115 6.67 4.28 -2.29
N ASN A 116 6.31 5.45 -1.78
CA ASN A 116 5.74 6.57 -2.54
C ASN A 116 4.46 6.24 -3.34
N GLY A 117 3.84 7.26 -3.94
CA GLY A 117 2.54 7.14 -4.61
C GLY A 117 1.39 7.65 -3.76
N THR A 118 0.16 7.38 -4.19
CA THR A 118 -1.07 7.86 -3.55
C THR A 118 -1.97 6.70 -3.16
N TRP A 119 -2.48 6.72 -1.94
CA TRP A 119 -3.51 5.82 -1.44
C TRP A 119 -4.81 6.59 -1.24
N GLU A 120 -5.90 6.13 -1.84
CA GLU A 120 -7.22 6.77 -1.83
C GLU A 120 -8.28 5.81 -1.29
N ASN A 121 -8.63 5.93 -0.01
CA ASN A 121 -9.54 5.03 0.72
C ASN A 121 -9.05 3.56 0.79
N GLY A 122 -9.78 2.72 1.52
CA GLY A 122 -9.42 1.32 1.75
C GLY A 122 -8.88 1.08 3.17
N LYS A 123 -8.36 -0.13 3.39
CA LYS A 123 -7.83 -0.56 4.69
C LYS A 123 -6.38 -1.01 4.55
N TRP A 124 -5.55 -0.59 5.48
CA TRP A 124 -4.17 -1.05 5.64
C TRP A 124 -4.03 -1.74 6.99
N ASP A 125 -3.61 -3.01 7.00
CA ASP A 125 -3.38 -3.80 8.21
C ASP A 125 -1.91 -4.27 8.24
N SER A 126 -1.09 -3.55 8.99
CA SER A 126 0.36 -3.78 9.15
C SER A 126 1.21 -3.60 7.89
N GLY A 127 2.53 -3.58 8.06
CA GLY A 127 3.52 -3.28 7.02
C GLY A 127 4.26 -1.97 7.25
N SER A 128 5.03 -1.55 6.24
CA SER A 128 5.81 -0.32 6.29
C SER A 128 5.43 0.61 5.14
N TRP A 129 5.08 1.84 5.47
CA TRP A 129 4.89 2.93 4.52
C TRP A 129 6.11 3.84 4.51
N GLN A 130 6.56 4.23 3.32
CA GLN A 130 7.74 5.07 3.13
C GLN A 130 7.43 6.15 2.07
N LYS A 131 7.16 7.38 2.51
CA LYS A 131 6.78 8.51 1.65
C LYS A 131 5.47 8.28 0.87
N GLY A 132 5.01 9.32 0.20
CA GLY A 132 3.76 9.32 -0.57
C GLY A 132 2.63 10.04 0.15
N THR A 133 1.41 9.89 -0.36
CA THR A 133 0.21 10.55 0.17
C THR A 133 -0.86 9.52 0.49
N TRP A 134 -1.41 9.61 1.69
CA TRP A 134 -2.60 8.88 2.11
C TRP A 134 -3.79 9.83 2.13
N GLU A 135 -4.86 9.48 1.44
CA GLU A 135 -6.09 10.26 1.31
C GLU A 135 -7.29 9.40 1.72
N ASN A 136 -7.70 9.53 2.98
CA ASN A 136 -8.79 8.78 3.59
C ASN A 136 -8.57 7.24 3.69
N GLY A 137 -9.45 6.55 4.42
CA GLY A 137 -9.32 5.12 4.70
C GLY A 137 -8.96 4.82 6.15
N ILE A 138 -8.64 3.55 6.42
CA ILE A 138 -8.30 3.06 7.77
C ILE A 138 -6.90 2.46 7.74
N TRP A 139 -6.02 2.98 8.59
CA TRP A 139 -4.73 2.38 8.90
C TRP A 139 -4.83 1.66 10.24
N LYS A 140 -4.39 0.41 10.28
CA LYS A 140 -4.37 -0.43 11.48
C LYS A 140 -2.99 -1.04 11.63
N SER A 141 -2.25 -0.63 12.66
CA SER A 141 -0.88 -1.11 12.94
C SER A 141 0.13 -0.90 11.80
N GLY A 142 1.40 -1.23 12.04
CA GLY A 142 2.49 -1.03 11.07
C GLY A 142 3.27 0.26 11.31
N THR A 143 4.17 0.60 10.39
CA THR A 143 5.09 1.74 10.53
C THR A 143 4.95 2.72 9.38
N TRP A 144 4.77 4.00 9.70
CA TRP A 144 4.78 5.10 8.75
C TRP A 144 6.10 5.88 8.85
N ASN A 145 6.90 5.86 7.78
CA ASN A 145 8.19 6.53 7.69
C ASN A 145 8.11 7.64 6.62
N ASP A 146 7.57 8.79 7.00
CA ASP A 146 7.42 9.99 6.14
C ASP A 146 6.29 9.91 5.09
N GLY A 147 5.88 11.08 4.61
CA GLY A 147 4.75 11.27 3.69
C GLY A 147 3.70 12.25 4.22
N LYS A 148 2.57 12.33 3.52
CA LYS A 148 1.43 13.19 3.87
C LYS A 148 0.21 12.32 4.17
N TRP A 149 -0.38 12.51 5.33
CA TRP A 149 -1.66 11.90 5.68
C TRP A 149 -2.77 12.93 5.62
N LYS A 150 -3.82 12.67 4.85
CA LYS A 150 -4.97 13.56 4.66
C LYS A 150 -6.27 12.81 4.96
N LYS A 151 -6.86 13.04 6.13
CA LYS A 151 -8.10 12.38 6.59
C LYS A 151 -7.94 10.86 6.75
N GLY A 152 -9.00 10.22 7.23
CA GLY A 152 -9.02 8.78 7.55
C GLY A 152 -8.85 8.52 9.04
N VAL A 153 -8.72 7.25 9.40
CA VAL A 153 -8.59 6.79 10.78
C VAL A 153 -7.30 6.00 10.94
N TRP A 154 -6.46 6.41 11.89
CA TRP A 154 -5.27 5.69 12.31
C TRP A 154 -5.59 4.91 13.59
N LYS A 155 -5.36 3.60 13.59
CA LYS A 155 -5.64 2.69 14.70
C LYS A 155 -4.37 1.93 15.04
N ASP A 156 -3.61 2.45 16.00
CA ASP A 156 -2.33 1.86 16.42
C ASP A 156 -1.24 1.84 15.32
N GLY A 157 -0.03 1.46 15.69
CA GLY A 157 1.16 1.51 14.86
C GLY A 157 2.08 2.67 15.21
N THR A 158 3.17 2.78 14.46
CA THR A 158 4.24 3.76 14.71
C THR A 158 4.32 4.79 13.60
N TRP A 159 4.10 6.05 13.93
CA TRP A 159 4.35 7.19 13.05
C TRP A 159 5.72 7.79 13.35
N LYS A 160 6.65 7.68 12.40
CA LYS A 160 8.03 8.17 12.59
C LYS A 160 8.26 9.60 12.15
N ALA A 161 7.67 9.99 11.02
CA ALA A 161 7.88 11.28 10.39
C ALA A 161 6.75 11.57 9.38
N GLY A 162 6.71 12.80 8.89
CA GLY A 162 5.77 13.25 7.86
C GLY A 162 4.81 14.32 8.37
N THR A 163 3.77 14.59 7.59
CA THR A 163 2.75 15.60 7.91
C THR A 163 1.38 14.96 8.05
N TRP A 164 0.72 15.21 9.19
CA TRP A 164 -0.66 14.82 9.44
C TRP A 164 -1.61 16.00 9.21
N GLU A 165 -2.52 15.87 8.24
CA GLU A 165 -3.43 16.90 7.76
C GLU A 165 -4.90 16.43 7.84
N ASN A 166 -5.44 16.31 9.06
CA ASN A 166 -6.79 15.85 9.39
C ASN A 166 -6.95 14.33 9.51
N GLY A 167 -8.07 13.92 10.09
CA GLY A 167 -8.40 12.52 10.39
C GLY A 167 -8.52 12.28 11.90
N THR A 168 -8.68 11.03 12.26
CA THR A 168 -8.80 10.58 13.65
C THR A 168 -7.64 9.66 14.01
N TRP A 169 -6.95 9.96 15.10
CA TRP A 169 -5.91 9.12 15.68
C TRP A 169 -6.46 8.37 16.91
N GLU A 170 -6.52 7.04 16.80
CA GLU A 170 -7.01 6.10 17.80
C GLU A 170 -5.86 5.19 18.26
N TYR A 171 -4.97 5.72 19.11
CA TYR A 171 -3.81 5.01 19.66
C TYR A 171 -2.62 4.81 18.70
N GLY A 172 -1.50 4.34 19.24
CA GLY A 172 -0.22 4.18 18.56
C GLY A 172 0.87 5.11 19.11
N THR A 173 2.02 5.11 18.45
CA THR A 173 3.19 5.90 18.82
C THR A 173 3.48 6.98 17.79
N TRP A 174 3.72 8.20 18.25
CA TRP A 174 4.12 9.36 17.46
C TRP A 174 5.56 9.74 17.81
N ASN A 175 6.50 9.40 16.94
CA ASN A 175 7.92 9.64 17.13
C ASN A 175 8.38 10.99 16.52
N GLY A 176 7.61 11.58 15.61
CA GLY A 176 8.00 12.84 15.00
C GLY A 176 7.18 13.24 13.79
N GLY A 177 7.43 14.46 13.32
CA GLY A 177 6.72 15.08 12.21
C GLY A 177 5.78 16.20 12.65
N THR A 178 4.94 16.64 11.72
CA THR A 178 4.09 17.83 11.90
C THR A 178 2.62 17.43 11.98
N TRP A 179 1.98 17.71 13.11
CA TRP A 179 0.53 17.60 13.25
C TRP A 179 -0.14 18.93 12.91
N LYS A 180 -0.89 19.02 11.81
CA LYS A 180 -1.58 20.27 11.42
C LYS A 180 -2.99 20.38 11.99
N LYS A 181 -3.79 19.32 11.89
CA LYS A 181 -5.19 19.28 12.35
C LYS A 181 -5.70 17.85 12.45
N GLY A 182 -6.81 17.65 13.15
CA GLY A 182 -7.48 16.36 13.28
C GLY A 182 -7.89 16.09 14.73
N ASN A 183 -8.56 14.97 14.93
CA ASN A 183 -8.98 14.49 16.23
C ASN A 183 -7.94 13.51 16.79
N TRP A 184 -7.37 13.81 17.94
CA TRP A 184 -6.48 12.90 18.66
C TRP A 184 -7.22 12.34 19.85
N LYS A 185 -7.47 11.05 19.87
CA LYS A 185 -8.13 10.41 21.01
C LYS A 185 -7.14 10.14 22.14
N LYS A 186 -6.05 9.43 21.81
CA LYS A 186 -5.00 9.03 22.75
C LYS A 186 -3.82 8.47 21.94
N GLY A 187 -2.61 8.60 22.44
CA GLY A 187 -1.43 7.97 21.84
C GLY A 187 -0.15 8.29 22.61
N TRP A 188 0.88 7.50 22.37
CA TRP A 188 2.20 7.74 22.93
C TRP A 188 2.94 8.78 22.09
N ILE A 189 3.51 9.78 22.71
CA ILE A 189 4.35 10.80 22.07
C ILE A 189 5.78 10.62 22.57
N TYR A 190 6.75 10.59 21.66
CA TYR A 190 8.15 10.53 22.00
C TYR A 190 8.65 11.90 22.46
N ASP A 191 9.11 11.99 23.71
CA ASP A 191 9.70 13.19 24.31
C ASP A 191 10.84 12.83 25.29
N PRO A 192 12.01 12.42 24.78
CA PRO A 192 13.16 12.04 25.62
C PRO A 192 13.72 13.22 26.44
N LYS A 193 13.39 14.45 26.06
CA LYS A 193 13.90 15.67 26.71
C LYS A 193 12.88 16.33 27.63
N ARG A 194 11.68 15.77 27.75
CA ARG A 194 10.57 16.28 28.58
C ARG A 194 10.28 17.76 28.30
N LEU A 195 10.27 18.13 27.02
CA LEU A 195 10.07 19.51 26.56
C LEU A 195 8.60 19.90 26.39
N GLY A 196 7.70 18.93 26.25
CA GLY A 196 6.29 19.20 26.04
C GLY A 196 5.54 19.55 27.33
N ALA A 197 4.22 19.65 27.19
CA ALA A 197 3.32 19.88 28.30
C ALA A 197 3.46 18.76 29.33
N PHE A 198 3.91 19.12 30.53
CA PHE A 198 4.10 18.18 31.62
C PHE A 198 2.90 18.22 32.56
N ASP A 199 2.10 17.15 32.54
CA ASP A 199 1.13 16.84 33.59
C ASP A 199 1.61 15.60 34.35
N LYS A 200 1.79 15.74 35.67
CA LYS A 200 2.22 14.66 36.57
C LYS A 200 1.25 13.47 36.58
N LYS A 201 0.01 13.66 36.12
CA LYS A 201 -1.01 12.61 36.05
C LYS A 201 -0.88 11.74 34.80
N TRP A 202 -0.10 12.16 33.80
CA TRP A 202 0.04 11.40 32.56
C TRP A 202 1.00 10.23 32.76
N GLU A 203 0.70 9.14 32.07
CA GLU A 203 1.50 7.92 32.12
C GLU A 203 2.74 8.08 31.26
N TRP A 204 3.89 7.68 31.80
CA TRP A 204 5.19 7.70 31.13
C TRP A 204 5.77 6.29 31.07
N ASN A 205 6.41 5.96 29.96
CA ASN A 205 7.19 4.75 29.76
C ASN A 205 8.49 5.14 29.05
N ASP A 206 9.59 5.19 29.80
CA ASP A 206 10.88 5.74 29.38
C ASP A 206 10.74 7.16 28.78
N ASP A 207 11.07 7.29 27.50
CA ASP A 207 11.03 8.53 26.71
C ASP A 207 9.65 8.79 26.07
N TRP A 208 8.63 8.00 26.42
CA TRP A 208 7.29 8.12 25.85
C TRP A 208 6.28 8.56 26.89
N VAL A 209 5.39 9.47 26.49
CA VAL A 209 4.24 9.90 27.30
C VAL A 209 2.93 9.52 26.63
N LEU A 210 2.01 8.95 27.38
CA LEU A 210 0.67 8.63 26.90
C LEU A 210 -0.20 9.88 26.98
N SER A 211 -0.25 10.63 25.89
CA SER A 211 -0.90 11.94 25.83
C SER A 211 -2.38 11.85 25.42
N PRO A 212 -3.29 12.55 26.12
CA PRO A 212 -4.68 12.74 25.69
C PRO A 212 -4.83 13.85 24.64
N VAL A 213 -3.77 14.63 24.37
CA VAL A 213 -3.77 15.73 23.39
C VAL A 213 -2.79 15.44 22.26
N ASN A 214 -3.03 16.05 21.10
CA ASN A 214 -2.19 15.83 19.92
C ASN A 214 -0.77 16.44 20.09
N PRO A 215 0.22 15.97 19.29
CA PRO A 215 1.61 16.44 19.35
C PRO A 215 1.79 17.94 19.16
N ALA A 216 0.96 18.60 18.34
CA ALA A 216 1.07 20.05 18.16
C ALA A 216 0.71 20.80 19.45
N ILE A 217 -0.35 20.40 20.14
CA ILE A 217 -0.72 20.96 21.45
C ILE A 217 0.32 20.58 22.50
N TYR A 218 0.74 19.32 22.54
CA TYR A 218 1.71 18.81 23.50
C TYR A 218 3.02 19.62 23.50
N PHE A 219 3.57 19.93 22.32
CA PHE A 219 4.81 20.71 22.20
C PHE A 219 4.59 22.23 22.07
N THR A 220 3.37 22.73 22.26
CA THR A 220 3.14 24.17 22.29
C THR A 220 3.81 24.77 23.53
N PRO A 221 4.71 25.76 23.39
CA PRO A 221 5.33 26.41 24.54
C PRO A 221 4.26 27.04 25.42
N PHE A 222 4.30 26.78 26.73
CA PHE A 222 3.50 27.56 27.68
C PHE A 222 3.91 29.03 27.54
N LYS A 223 2.99 29.89 27.08
CA LYS A 223 3.13 31.33 27.30
C LYS A 223 3.08 31.53 28.81
N LYS A 224 4.24 31.78 29.41
CA LYS A 224 4.33 32.32 30.77
C LYS A 224 3.69 33.69 30.83
#